data_AF-A0A2R9SSH3-F1
#
_entry.id   AF-A0A2R9SSH3-F1
#
_cell.length_a   1.000
_cell.length_b   1.000
_cell.length_c   1.000
_cell.angle_alpha   90.00
_cell.angle_beta   90.00
_cell.angle_gamma   90.00
#
_symmetry.space_group_name_H-M   'P 1'
#
loop_
_entity.id
_entity.type
_entity.pdbx_description
1 polymer ?
#
loop_
_entity_poly.entity_id
_entity_poly.type
_entity_poly.pdbx_seq_one_letter_code
_entity_poly.pdbx_strand_id
1 'polypeptide(L)'
;MYGTGSASIEAPWYPTYPKVDTELLAAIRVKPIGYYVTYFNSSNKNRSHNIALASKAIDSAVVFPGETFSFNEVVGMRTIDRGYKRAGVIVRGELSEGVGGGICQVSSTLFNAIDRAGLQIVKRYSHSRNVPYVLPGRDATVSWGGPDFVFENAYNQPILIRAYGSGGRMTVSIFSSELIEYKPRNVPSISNRLPEETKDSLHNPVSGD
;
A
#
# COMPACT_ATOMS: atom_id res chain seq x y z
N MET A 1 -49.56 42.13 -20.19
CA MET A 1 -48.41 41.78 -21.05
C MET A 1 -47.29 41.29 -20.16
N TYR A 2 -46.95 40.00 -20.19
CA TYR A 2 -45.85 39.44 -19.40
C TYR A 2 -44.55 39.58 -20.21
N GLY A 3 -43.55 40.24 -19.62
CA GLY A 3 -42.27 40.51 -20.26
C GLY A 3 -41.46 39.24 -20.46
N THR A 4 -41.15 38.93 -21.72
CA THR A 4 -40.19 37.91 -22.14
C THR A 4 -38.77 38.46 -21.96
N GLY A 5 -38.25 38.43 -20.74
CA GLY A 5 -36.84 38.70 -20.46
C GLY A 5 -36.17 37.42 -19.99
N SER A 6 -35.22 36.88 -20.75
CA SER A 6 -34.38 35.78 -20.27
C SER A 6 -33.52 36.28 -19.12
N ALA A 7 -33.75 35.76 -17.91
CA ALA A 7 -32.85 35.99 -16.78
C ALA A 7 -31.64 35.07 -16.95
N SER A 8 -30.46 35.64 -17.25
CA SER A 8 -29.19 34.92 -17.14
C SER A 8 -28.64 35.13 -15.73
N ILE A 9 -28.41 34.03 -15.03
CA ILE A 9 -27.69 34.02 -13.75
C ILE A 9 -26.28 33.53 -14.06
N GLU A 10 -25.28 34.37 -13.86
CA GLU A 10 -23.88 33.92 -13.82
C GLU A 10 -23.61 33.26 -12.47
N ALA A 11 -23.28 31.97 -12.49
CA ALA A 11 -22.84 31.26 -11.31
C ALA A 11 -21.39 31.68 -10.98
N PRO A 12 -21.07 32.03 -9.71
CA PRO A 12 -19.71 32.35 -9.35
C PRO A 12 -18.83 31.11 -9.49
N TRP A 13 -17.73 31.24 -10.23
CA TRP A 13 -16.67 30.25 -10.32
C TRP A 13 -15.51 30.65 -9.42
N TYR A 14 -15.03 29.70 -8.63
CA TYR A 14 -13.84 29.85 -7.79
C TYR A 14 -12.75 28.90 -8.31
N PRO A 15 -11.53 29.40 -8.57
CA PRO A 15 -10.43 28.54 -8.96
C PRO A 15 -10.08 27.59 -7.81
N THR A 16 -10.14 26.29 -8.08
CA THR A 16 -9.68 25.24 -7.16
C THR A 16 -8.30 24.79 -7.60
N TYR A 17 -7.29 24.97 -6.75
CA TYR A 17 -5.94 24.51 -7.03
C TYR A 17 -5.78 23.04 -6.64
N PRO A 18 -4.98 22.26 -7.38
CA PRO A 18 -4.67 20.91 -6.97
C PRO A 18 -3.87 20.96 -5.66
N LYS A 19 -4.18 20.03 -4.74
CA LYS A 19 -3.43 19.90 -3.49
C LYS A 19 -1.94 19.61 -3.73
N VAL A 20 -1.62 18.96 -4.84
CA VAL A 20 -0.27 18.59 -5.26
C VAL A 20 -0.04 19.08 -6.67
N ASP A 21 0.92 19.99 -6.85
CA ASP A 21 1.34 20.50 -8.16
C ASP A 21 2.72 19.98 -8.57
N THR A 22 3.16 20.37 -9.77
CA THR A 22 4.44 19.94 -10.34
C THR A 22 5.64 20.42 -9.51
N GLU A 23 5.57 21.62 -8.94
CA GLU A 23 6.65 22.21 -8.16
C GLU A 23 6.84 21.45 -6.85
N LEU A 24 5.74 21.20 -6.13
CA LEU A 24 5.76 20.38 -4.93
C LEU A 24 6.28 18.97 -5.21
N LEU A 25 5.81 18.33 -6.29
CA LEU A 25 6.29 16.99 -6.67
C LEU A 25 7.79 16.99 -6.97
N ALA A 26 8.31 18.03 -7.64
CA ALA A 26 9.74 18.15 -7.89
C ALA A 26 10.51 18.26 -6.57
N ALA A 27 10.01 19.04 -5.61
CA ALA A 27 10.64 19.22 -4.31
C ALA A 27 10.67 17.92 -3.47
N ILE A 28 9.59 17.15 -3.44
CA ILE A 28 9.49 15.97 -2.54
C ILE A 28 10.01 14.66 -3.14
N ARG A 29 10.47 14.66 -4.40
CA ARG A 29 11.04 13.48 -5.08
C ARG A 29 12.55 13.32 -4.88
N VAL A 30 13.20 14.25 -4.19
CA VAL A 30 14.65 14.38 -4.19
C VAL A 30 15.31 13.44 -3.18
N LYS A 31 14.88 13.46 -1.92
CA LYS A 31 15.59 12.80 -0.82
C LYS A 31 14.89 11.51 -0.40
N PRO A 32 15.50 10.33 -0.58
CA PRO A 32 14.97 9.09 -0.01
C PRO A 32 15.19 9.08 1.51
N ILE A 33 14.11 8.88 2.27
CA ILE A 33 14.12 8.84 3.74
C ILE A 33 13.78 7.46 4.31
N GLY A 34 13.24 6.56 3.49
CA GLY A 34 12.96 5.18 3.86
C GLY A 34 12.79 4.29 2.64
N TYR A 35 13.07 3.00 2.79
CA TYR A 35 12.84 2.01 1.75
C TYR A 35 12.64 0.64 2.37
N TYR A 36 11.93 -0.25 1.69
CA TYR A 36 11.88 -1.67 2.06
C TYR A 36 11.53 -2.53 0.85
N VAL A 37 12.05 -3.76 0.85
CA VAL A 37 11.83 -4.73 -0.21
C VAL A 37 11.42 -6.06 0.41
N THR A 38 10.37 -6.67 -0.14
CA THR A 38 10.01 -8.06 0.12
C THR A 38 9.92 -8.82 -1.20
N TYR A 39 9.92 -10.15 -1.12
CA TYR A 39 10.01 -11.03 -2.28
C TYR A 39 8.79 -11.94 -2.38
N PHE A 40 8.44 -12.38 -3.59
CA PHE A 40 7.33 -13.30 -3.83
C PHE A 40 7.55 -14.16 -5.08
N ASN A 41 6.83 -15.27 -5.19
CA ASN A 41 6.91 -16.14 -6.37
C ASN A 41 6.19 -15.50 -7.57
N SER A 42 6.95 -15.05 -8.57
CA SER A 42 6.41 -14.46 -9.79
C SER A 42 5.69 -15.46 -10.72
N SER A 43 5.81 -16.75 -10.45
CA SER A 43 5.04 -17.80 -11.13
C SER A 43 3.59 -17.85 -10.65
N ASN A 44 3.31 -17.40 -9.42
CA ASN A 44 1.94 -17.26 -8.92
C ASN A 44 1.29 -16.01 -9.53
N LYS A 45 0.66 -16.17 -10.70
CA LYS A 45 0.16 -15.04 -11.51
C LYS A 45 -0.95 -14.25 -10.83
N ASN A 46 -1.88 -14.91 -10.15
CA ASN A 46 -2.98 -14.22 -9.47
C ASN A 46 -2.47 -13.40 -8.28
N ARG A 47 -1.58 -13.98 -7.47
CA ARG A 47 -0.95 -13.28 -6.35
C ARG A 47 -0.09 -12.10 -6.83
N SER A 48 0.70 -12.32 -7.88
CA SER A 48 1.54 -11.28 -8.49
C SER A 48 0.70 -10.11 -9.02
N HIS A 49 -0.43 -10.42 -9.67
CA HIS A 49 -1.39 -9.42 -10.15
C HIS A 49 -1.99 -8.59 -9.01
N ASN A 50 -2.43 -9.25 -7.93
CA ASN A 50 -2.99 -8.56 -6.76
C ASN A 50 -1.97 -7.63 -6.09
N ILE A 51 -0.72 -8.08 -5.97
CA ILE A 51 0.38 -7.26 -5.43
C ILE A 51 0.56 -6.04 -6.32
N ALA A 52 0.76 -6.23 -7.62
CA ALA A 52 0.95 -5.12 -8.57
C ALA A 52 -0.20 -4.10 -8.51
N LEU A 53 -1.44 -4.57 -8.44
CA LEU A 53 -2.63 -3.72 -8.35
C LEU A 53 -2.66 -2.89 -7.06
N ALA A 54 -2.38 -3.50 -5.91
CA ALA A 54 -2.33 -2.77 -4.65
C ALA A 54 -1.12 -1.85 -4.52
N SER A 55 0.04 -2.24 -5.07
CA SER A 55 1.21 -1.35 -5.17
C SER A 55 0.87 -0.10 -5.96
N LYS A 56 0.16 -0.25 -7.09
CA LYS A 56 -0.26 0.87 -7.91
C LYS A 56 -1.22 1.81 -7.17
N ALA A 57 -2.08 1.28 -6.31
CA ALA A 57 -3.03 2.09 -5.54
C ALA A 57 -2.33 3.01 -4.52
N ILE A 58 -1.21 2.58 -3.93
CA ILE A 58 -0.44 3.38 -2.96
C ILE A 58 0.70 4.18 -3.59
N ASP A 59 1.07 3.89 -4.85
CA ASP A 59 2.14 4.60 -5.55
C ASP A 59 1.75 6.06 -5.80
N SER A 60 2.73 6.94 -5.67
CA SER A 60 2.59 8.39 -5.85
C SER A 60 1.66 9.10 -4.85
N ALA A 61 1.27 8.42 -3.76
CA ALA A 61 0.54 9.07 -2.67
C ALA A 61 1.43 10.09 -1.95
N VAL A 62 0.88 11.28 -1.69
CA VAL A 62 1.52 12.35 -0.93
C VAL A 62 0.80 12.53 0.40
N VAL A 63 1.56 12.55 1.50
CA VAL A 63 1.02 12.74 2.86
C VAL A 63 1.63 14.01 3.44
N PHE A 64 0.81 15.03 3.68
CA PHE A 64 1.29 16.32 4.19
C PHE A 64 1.56 16.27 5.70
N PRO A 65 2.36 17.22 6.24
CA PRO A 65 2.52 17.39 7.68
C PRO A 65 1.18 17.36 8.44
N GLY A 66 1.11 16.57 9.50
CA GLY A 66 -0.08 16.36 10.32
C GLY A 66 -1.15 15.47 9.70
N GLU A 67 -0.98 15.02 8.45
CA GLU A 67 -1.95 14.12 7.82
C GLU A 67 -1.69 12.66 8.16
N THR A 68 -2.79 11.91 8.19
CA THR A 68 -2.78 10.47 8.38
C THR A 68 -3.00 9.76 7.04
N PHE A 69 -2.32 8.65 6.85
CA PHE A 69 -2.53 7.71 5.74
C PHE A 69 -3.14 6.42 6.28
N SER A 70 -4.27 5.99 5.73
CA SER A 70 -4.85 4.66 5.93
C SER A 70 -4.63 3.79 4.69
N PHE A 71 -4.07 2.60 4.90
CA PHE A 71 -3.89 1.64 3.81
C PHE A 71 -5.25 1.20 3.22
N ASN A 72 -6.23 0.92 4.07
CA ASN A 72 -7.54 0.49 3.60
C ASN A 72 -8.31 1.60 2.87
N GLU A 73 -8.22 2.86 3.29
CA GLU A 73 -8.86 3.97 2.56
C GLU A 73 -8.29 4.14 1.15
N VAL A 74 -6.96 4.02 1.01
CA VAL A 74 -6.27 4.20 -0.28
C VAL A 74 -6.46 3.00 -1.21
N VAL A 75 -6.35 1.78 -0.69
CA VAL A 75 -6.47 0.56 -1.51
C VAL A 75 -7.94 0.18 -1.78
N GLY A 76 -8.83 0.46 -0.81
CA GLY A 76 -10.25 0.13 -0.87
C GLY A 76 -10.55 -1.35 -0.63
N MET A 77 -11.82 -1.73 -0.85
CA MET A 77 -12.25 -3.13 -0.77
C MET A 77 -11.61 -3.96 -1.89
N ARG A 78 -11.20 -5.20 -1.58
CA ARG A 78 -10.57 -6.12 -2.54
C ARG A 78 -11.64 -7.01 -3.17
N THR A 79 -12.15 -6.64 -4.34
CA THR A 79 -13.22 -7.37 -5.07
C THR A 79 -12.77 -7.80 -6.47
N ILE A 80 -13.45 -8.81 -7.03
CA ILE A 80 -13.23 -9.24 -8.42
C ILE A 80 -13.47 -8.08 -9.40
N ASP A 81 -14.52 -7.29 -9.19
CA ASP A 81 -14.88 -6.15 -10.05
C ASP A 81 -13.82 -5.03 -10.05
N ARG A 82 -13.09 -4.89 -8.94
CA ARG A 82 -11.92 -3.98 -8.85
C ARG A 82 -10.64 -4.61 -9.43
N GLY A 83 -10.74 -5.80 -10.01
CA GLY A 83 -9.66 -6.50 -10.70
C GLY A 83 -8.84 -7.41 -9.79
N TYR A 84 -9.20 -7.61 -8.52
CA TYR A 84 -8.49 -8.56 -7.66
C TYR A 84 -8.83 -10.01 -8.06
N LYS A 85 -7.89 -10.92 -7.86
CA LYS A 85 -8.02 -12.34 -8.19
C LYS A 85 -7.94 -13.20 -6.92
N ARG A 86 -8.46 -14.42 -7.02
CA ARG A 86 -8.29 -15.44 -5.97
C ARG A 86 -6.83 -15.90 -5.93
N ALA A 87 -6.26 -15.90 -4.74
CA ALA A 87 -4.94 -16.41 -4.44
C ALA A 87 -4.86 -16.79 -2.95
N GLY A 88 -3.80 -17.48 -2.54
CA GLY A 88 -3.54 -17.80 -1.14
C GLY A 88 -3.62 -16.57 -0.22
N VAL A 89 -4.46 -16.67 0.80
CA VAL A 89 -4.65 -15.72 1.89
C VAL A 89 -4.37 -16.41 3.21
N ILE A 90 -4.01 -15.65 4.25
CA ILE A 90 -3.89 -16.17 5.60
C ILE A 90 -5.07 -15.65 6.41
N VAL A 91 -5.93 -16.55 6.86
CA VAL A 91 -7.12 -16.23 7.68
C VAL A 91 -6.95 -16.92 9.02
N ARG A 92 -6.92 -16.14 10.11
CA ARG A 92 -6.73 -16.65 11.48
C ARG A 92 -5.50 -17.54 11.67
N GLY A 93 -4.46 -17.35 10.84
CA GLY A 93 -3.24 -18.15 10.88
C GLY A 93 -3.28 -19.44 10.05
N GLU A 94 -4.34 -19.66 9.27
CA GLU A 94 -4.44 -20.77 8.34
C GLU A 94 -4.39 -20.27 6.89
N LEU A 95 -3.74 -21.05 6.03
CA LEU A 95 -3.72 -20.77 4.60
C LEU A 95 -5.08 -21.16 4.00
N SER A 96 -5.69 -20.23 3.28
CA SER A 96 -6.95 -20.43 2.56
C SER A 96 -6.88 -19.73 1.20
N GLU A 97 -7.86 -19.93 0.33
CA GLU A 97 -8.00 -19.15 -0.90
C GLU A 97 -9.00 -18.01 -0.71
N GLY A 98 -8.60 -16.80 -1.12
CA GLY A 98 -9.43 -15.61 -0.99
C GLY A 98 -9.14 -14.58 -2.06
N VAL A 99 -10.08 -13.65 -2.24
CA VAL A 99 -9.89 -12.52 -3.15
C VAL A 99 -8.86 -11.57 -2.54
N GLY A 100 -7.81 -11.22 -3.29
CA GLY A 100 -6.76 -10.33 -2.80
C GLY A 100 -5.68 -11.03 -1.97
N GLY A 101 -5.34 -12.29 -2.28
CA GLY A 101 -4.10 -12.89 -1.78
C GLY A 101 -2.88 -12.04 -2.16
N GLY A 102 -1.98 -11.81 -1.19
CA GLY A 102 -0.76 -10.99 -1.35
C GLY A 102 -0.83 -9.56 -0.79
N ILE A 103 -2.00 -9.06 -0.38
CA ILE A 103 -2.16 -7.64 0.00
C ILE A 103 -1.50 -7.30 1.34
N CYS A 104 -1.51 -8.22 2.30
CA CYS A 104 -0.78 -8.04 3.56
C CYS A 104 0.75 -7.90 3.35
N GLN A 105 1.31 -8.46 2.27
CA GLN A 105 2.72 -8.26 1.93
C GLN A 105 2.98 -6.83 1.46
N VAL A 106 2.07 -6.23 0.69
CA VAL A 106 2.16 -4.82 0.28
C VAL A 106 2.10 -3.91 1.51
N SER A 107 1.12 -4.12 2.38
CA SER A 107 0.98 -3.40 3.66
C SER A 107 2.22 -3.56 4.55
N SER A 108 2.74 -4.79 4.71
CA SER A 108 3.95 -5.04 5.50
C SER A 108 5.18 -4.35 4.90
N THR A 109 5.32 -4.34 3.57
CA THR A 109 6.43 -3.64 2.90
C THR A 109 6.34 -2.13 3.13
N LEU A 110 5.14 -1.56 3.00
CA LEU A 110 4.90 -0.15 3.31
C LEU A 110 5.23 0.16 4.77
N PHE A 111 4.69 -0.60 5.72
CA PHE A 111 4.97 -0.44 7.14
C PHE A 111 6.46 -0.39 7.45
N ASN A 112 7.24 -1.32 6.89
CA ASN A 112 8.68 -1.35 7.14
C ASN A 112 9.41 -0.14 6.54
N ALA A 113 9.00 0.35 5.37
CA ALA A 113 9.58 1.55 4.76
C ALA A 113 9.25 2.81 5.59
N ILE A 114 8.00 2.92 6.07
CA ILE A 114 7.51 4.01 6.92
C ILE A 114 8.21 4.00 8.30
N ASP A 115 8.35 2.84 8.91
CA ASP A 115 9.06 2.69 10.20
C ASP A 115 10.55 3.00 10.05
N ARG A 116 11.18 2.58 8.94
CA ARG A 116 12.58 2.94 8.63
C ARG A 116 12.75 4.46 8.46
N ALA A 117 11.77 5.12 7.85
CA ALA A 117 11.72 6.57 7.75
C ALA A 117 11.38 7.27 9.08
N GLY A 118 11.02 6.53 10.12
CA GLY A 118 10.77 7.05 11.47
C GLY A 118 9.41 7.71 11.68
N LEU A 119 8.48 7.56 10.74
CA LEU A 119 7.14 8.14 10.85
C LEU A 119 6.35 7.52 12.02
N GLN A 120 5.35 8.27 12.49
CA GLN A 120 4.51 7.85 13.60
C GLN A 120 3.50 6.80 13.16
N ILE A 121 3.60 5.60 13.72
CA ILE A 121 2.64 4.53 13.49
C ILE A 121 1.44 4.75 14.41
N VAL A 122 0.25 4.90 13.83
CA VAL A 122 -0.99 5.16 14.57
C VAL A 122 -1.75 3.85 14.83
N LYS A 123 -1.87 3.01 13.81
CA LYS A 123 -2.50 1.68 13.93
C LYS A 123 -1.68 0.65 13.18
N ARG A 124 -1.46 -0.49 13.84
CA ARG A 124 -0.80 -1.64 13.25
C ARG A 124 -1.30 -2.90 13.94
N TYR A 125 -1.60 -3.91 13.13
CA TYR A 125 -1.96 -5.25 13.60
C TYR A 125 -0.98 -6.27 13.01
N SER A 126 -0.67 -7.31 13.79
CA SER A 126 0.12 -8.45 13.33
C SER A 126 -0.76 -9.68 13.18
N HIS A 127 -0.38 -10.59 12.29
CA HIS A 127 -0.98 -11.91 12.20
C HIS A 127 -0.70 -12.69 13.49
N SER A 128 -1.57 -13.64 13.83
CA SER A 128 -1.35 -14.56 14.95
C SER A 128 -0.16 -15.51 14.73
N ARG A 129 0.30 -15.67 13.48
CA ARG A 129 1.43 -16.52 13.09
C ARG A 129 2.40 -15.74 12.22
N ASN A 130 3.67 -16.12 12.27
CA ASN A 130 4.70 -15.55 11.41
C ASN A 130 4.37 -15.76 9.94
N VAL A 131 4.58 -14.71 9.15
CA VAL A 131 4.44 -14.73 7.69
C VAL A 131 5.83 -14.82 7.05
N PRO A 132 5.99 -15.51 5.91
CA PRO A 132 7.31 -15.84 5.40
C PRO A 132 8.03 -14.67 4.68
N TYR A 133 7.31 -13.60 4.34
CA TYR A 133 7.83 -12.48 3.53
C TYR A 133 8.43 -11.32 4.33
N VAL A 134 8.37 -11.35 5.67
CA VAL A 134 9.02 -10.39 6.59
C VAL A 134 9.50 -11.12 7.84
N LEU A 135 10.44 -10.53 8.57
CA LEU A 135 10.90 -11.07 9.86
C LEU A 135 9.79 -11.06 10.92
N PRO A 136 9.88 -11.91 11.96
CA PRO A 136 8.94 -11.89 13.08
C PRO A 136 8.77 -10.48 13.66
N GLY A 137 7.51 -10.10 13.92
CA GLY A 137 7.18 -8.78 14.43
C GLY A 137 7.37 -7.64 13.43
N ARG A 138 7.52 -7.93 12.12
CA ARG A 138 7.65 -6.93 11.05
C ARG A 138 6.50 -6.94 10.03
N ASP A 139 5.38 -7.57 10.36
CA ASP A 139 4.20 -7.62 9.52
C ASP A 139 3.16 -6.54 9.88
N ALA A 140 2.33 -6.19 8.92
CA ALA A 140 1.19 -5.28 9.08
C ALA A 140 -0.03 -5.87 8.34
N THR A 141 -0.93 -6.48 9.11
CA THR A 141 -2.14 -7.16 8.62
C THR A 141 -3.22 -6.16 8.26
N VAL A 142 -3.90 -6.41 7.14
CA VAL A 142 -5.00 -5.57 6.66
C VAL A 142 -6.16 -6.43 6.16
N SER A 143 -7.38 -6.01 6.46
CA SER A 143 -8.61 -6.57 5.88
C SER A 143 -9.68 -5.48 5.83
N TRP A 144 -10.47 -5.46 4.75
CA TRP A 144 -11.55 -4.49 4.62
C TRP A 144 -12.57 -4.65 5.76
N GLY A 145 -12.96 -3.54 6.39
CA GLY A 145 -13.86 -3.54 7.56
C GLY A 145 -13.25 -4.09 8.86
N GLY A 146 -11.93 -4.32 8.90
CA GLY A 146 -11.22 -4.86 10.06
C GLY A 146 -9.83 -4.23 10.23
N PRO A 147 -8.78 -5.01 10.55
CA PRO A 147 -7.40 -4.54 10.63
C PRO A 147 -6.98 -3.60 9.51
N ASP A 148 -6.23 -2.56 9.89
CA ASP A 148 -5.68 -1.56 9.00
C ASP A 148 -4.25 -1.18 9.41
N PHE A 149 -3.49 -0.67 8.45
CA PHE A 149 -2.21 -0.03 8.72
C PHE A 149 -2.35 1.47 8.52
N VAL A 150 -2.12 2.23 9.61
CA VAL A 150 -2.30 3.68 9.65
C VAL A 150 -1.07 4.34 10.24
N PHE A 151 -0.58 5.38 9.57
CA PHE A 151 0.53 6.19 10.06
C PHE A 151 0.26 7.68 9.83
N GLU A 152 0.94 8.53 10.58
CA GLU A 152 0.86 9.98 10.50
C GLU A 152 2.20 10.56 10.07
N ASN A 153 2.16 11.55 9.17
CA ASN A 153 3.33 12.36 8.85
C ASN A 153 3.52 13.47 9.90
N ALA A 154 4.21 13.14 10.98
CA ALA A 154 4.55 14.08 12.04
C ALA A 154 5.76 15.00 11.70
N TYR A 155 6.23 15.00 10.45
CA TYR A 155 7.38 15.82 10.03
C TYR A 155 6.97 17.18 9.46
N ASN A 156 7.96 18.05 9.26
CA ASN A 156 7.79 19.41 8.75
C ASN A 156 7.59 19.49 7.22
N GLN A 157 7.72 18.38 6.49
CA GLN A 157 7.67 18.33 5.03
C GLN A 157 6.73 17.21 4.56
N PRO A 158 6.06 17.36 3.40
CA PRO A 158 5.28 16.27 2.82
C PRO A 158 6.17 15.10 2.43
N ILE A 159 5.63 13.89 2.53
CA ILE A 159 6.30 12.68 2.05
C ILE A 159 5.62 12.15 0.79
N LEU A 160 6.40 11.53 -0.09
CA LEU A 160 5.96 10.84 -1.28
C LEU A 160 6.21 9.35 -1.14
N ILE A 161 5.16 8.55 -1.30
CA ILE A 161 5.25 7.09 -1.35
C ILE A 161 5.47 6.67 -2.81
N ARG A 162 6.53 5.91 -3.05
CA ARG A 162 6.74 5.20 -4.33
C ARG A 162 6.67 3.70 -4.10
N ALA A 163 5.82 3.02 -4.87
CA ALA A 163 5.55 1.61 -4.68
C ALA A 163 5.53 0.86 -6.01
N TYR A 164 6.22 -0.30 -6.04
CA TYR A 164 6.30 -1.12 -7.23
C TYR A 164 6.31 -2.61 -6.87
N GLY A 165 5.35 -3.35 -7.45
CA GLY A 165 5.20 -4.79 -7.26
C GLY A 165 5.30 -5.51 -8.60
N SER A 166 6.47 -6.06 -8.92
CA SER A 166 6.70 -6.78 -10.18
C SER A 166 7.94 -7.66 -10.11
N GLY A 167 8.05 -8.65 -11.00
CA GLY A 167 9.26 -9.48 -11.13
C GLY A 167 9.64 -10.24 -9.85
N GLY A 168 8.67 -10.60 -9.01
CA GLY A 168 8.91 -11.29 -7.73
C GLY A 168 9.41 -10.38 -6.61
N ARG A 169 9.32 -9.06 -6.77
CA ARG A 169 9.74 -8.06 -5.79
C ARG A 169 8.61 -7.08 -5.51
N MET A 170 8.41 -6.76 -4.24
CA MET A 170 7.57 -5.67 -3.78
C MET A 170 8.47 -4.65 -3.09
N THR A 171 8.55 -3.45 -3.67
CA THR A 171 9.42 -2.35 -3.19
C THR A 171 8.57 -1.16 -2.80
N VAL A 172 8.85 -0.59 -1.64
CA VAL A 172 8.36 0.74 -1.24
C VAL A 172 9.53 1.63 -0.91
N SER A 173 9.52 2.85 -1.43
CA SER A 173 10.46 3.92 -1.09
C SER A 173 9.69 5.16 -0.68
N ILE A 174 10.17 5.83 0.36
CA ILE A 174 9.60 7.06 0.89
C ILE A 174 10.57 8.19 0.57
N PHE A 175 10.07 9.23 -0.09
CA PHE A 175 10.84 10.43 -0.43
C PHE A 175 10.27 11.65 0.28
N SER A 176 11.09 12.68 0.42
CA SER A 176 10.65 14.01 0.82
C SER A 176 11.61 15.06 0.25
N SER A 177 11.43 16.32 0.65
CA SER A 177 12.33 17.42 0.28
C SER A 177 13.64 17.37 1.07
N GLU A 178 14.66 18.07 0.57
CA GLU A 178 15.94 18.18 1.28
C GLU A 178 15.82 18.83 2.66
N LEU A 179 14.78 19.66 2.84
CA LEU A 179 14.48 20.41 4.05
C LEU A 179 13.80 19.59 5.15
N ILE A 180 13.56 18.30 4.91
CA ILE A 180 12.90 17.44 5.90
C ILE A 180 13.79 17.23 7.13
N GLU A 181 13.19 17.45 8.30
CA GLU A 181 13.73 17.10 9.60
C GLU A 181 13.11 15.77 10.04
N TYR A 182 13.89 14.68 9.98
CA TYR A 182 13.41 13.33 10.28
C TYR A 182 14.41 12.53 11.12
N LYS A 183 13.92 11.47 11.75
CA LYS A 183 14.71 10.59 12.62
C LYS A 183 14.61 9.15 12.12
N PRO A 184 15.55 8.69 11.26
CA PRO A 184 15.48 7.33 10.71
C PRO A 184 15.62 6.28 11.81
N ARG A 185 15.02 5.10 11.58
CA ARG A 185 15.15 3.94 12.46
C ARG A 185 15.90 2.82 11.76
N ASN A 186 16.65 2.05 12.54
CA ASN A 186 17.24 0.81 12.06
C ASN A 186 16.16 -0.26 11.95
N VAL A 187 15.80 -0.65 10.73
CA VAL A 187 14.84 -1.71 10.44
C VAL A 187 15.57 -2.84 9.73
N PRO A 188 15.54 -4.09 10.23
CA PRO A 188 16.21 -5.20 9.57
C PRO A 188 15.54 -5.56 8.24
N SER A 189 16.36 -5.76 7.21
CA SER A 189 15.91 -6.24 5.90
C SER A 189 15.79 -7.77 5.91
N ILE A 190 14.82 -8.31 5.19
CA ILE A 190 14.78 -9.74 4.90
C ILE A 190 15.83 -10.11 3.85
N SER A 191 16.39 -11.31 3.93
CA SER A 191 17.32 -11.81 2.91
C SER A 191 16.62 -11.98 1.56
N ASN A 192 17.37 -12.01 0.47
CA ASN A 192 16.85 -12.16 -0.90
C ASN A 192 16.25 -13.55 -1.19
N ARG A 193 16.01 -14.37 -0.16
CA ARG A 193 15.42 -15.70 -0.31
C ARG A 193 13.93 -15.53 -0.60
N LEU A 194 13.45 -16.21 -1.64
CA LEU A 194 12.02 -16.28 -1.90
C LEU A 194 11.32 -16.91 -0.69
N PRO A 195 10.24 -16.32 -0.18
CA PRO A 195 9.44 -16.97 0.85
C PRO A 195 8.85 -18.27 0.28
N GLU A 196 8.85 -19.33 1.08
CA GLU A 196 8.13 -20.55 0.71
C GLU A 196 6.63 -20.22 0.61
N GLU A 197 6.10 -20.32 -0.61
CA GLU A 197 4.66 -20.39 -0.84
C GLU A 197 4.28 -21.86 -0.71
N THR A 198 3.44 -22.18 0.27
CA THR A 198 2.94 -23.55 0.43
C THR A 198 2.21 -23.94 -0.85
N LYS A 199 2.60 -25.05 -1.48
CA LYS A 199 1.96 -25.53 -2.72
C LYS A 199 0.47 -25.76 -2.47
N ASP A 200 -0.37 -25.27 -3.37
CA ASP A 200 -1.79 -25.65 -3.43
C ASP A 200 -1.90 -27.17 -3.45
N SER A 201 -2.44 -27.75 -2.38
CA SER A 201 -2.84 -29.15 -2.32
C SER A 201 -4.27 -29.38 -2.83
N LEU A 202 -4.82 -28.45 -3.62
CA LEU A 202 -6.20 -28.51 -4.13
C LEU A 202 -6.33 -28.82 -5.63
N HIS A 203 -5.25 -29.30 -6.27
CA HIS A 203 -5.33 -29.89 -7.60
C HIS A 203 -4.86 -31.34 -7.59
N ASN A 204 -5.55 -32.19 -6.83
CA ASN A 204 -5.63 -33.59 -7.21
C ASN A 204 -6.72 -33.70 -8.26
N PRO A 205 -6.44 -34.15 -9.50
CA PRO A 205 -7.51 -34.55 -10.39
C PRO A 205 -8.27 -35.68 -9.70
N VAL A 206 -9.58 -35.49 -9.50
CA VAL A 206 -10.47 -36.58 -9.16
C VAL A 206 -10.36 -37.55 -10.33
N SER A 207 -9.67 -38.67 -10.11
CA SER A 207 -9.75 -39.84 -10.97
C SER A 207 -11.23 -40.20 -11.09
N GLY A 208 -11.76 -40.06 -12.31
CA GLY A 208 -13.09 -40.54 -12.65
C GLY A 208 -13.14 -42.06 -12.52
N ASP A 209 -14.29 -42.54 -12.06
CA ASP A 209 -14.70 -43.95 -12.06
C ASP A 209 -14.67 -44.57 -13.46
#